data_AF-A0A2H3HQS3-F1
#
_entry.id   AF-A0A2H3HQS3-F1
#
_cell.length_a   1.000
_cell.length_b   1.000
_cell.length_c   1.000
_cell.angle_alpha   90.00
_cell.angle_beta   90.00
_cell.angle_gamma   90.00
#
_symmetry.space_group_name_H-M   'P 1'
#
loop_
_entity.id
_entity.type
_entity.pdbx_description
1 polymer ?
#
loop_
_entity_poly.entity_id
_entity_poly.type
_entity_poly.pdbx_seq_one_letter_code
_entity_poly.pdbx_strand_id
1 'polypeptide(L)'
;MPASVIETMNGPLKHNSKARRQQGLKGLSSKTLYRAWRAKLVTDRNRSSRRVQTPLDFTILHKKTRTAQLCFKLLEAEPLQTFNNNYEKVKADWDWLKDKTNIPNVTSSSDHRIVCSFKVIDLVIGEAQSSTLLRRLAYVRLMDLLSFLEEVISFERKSGRMIRERYYTNASIALDIYMTAQEDLSNPDVLRRELQERTQVGKWWKTLSKPSPLLVLMYSEAADSIM
;
A
#
# COMPACT_ATOMS: atom_id res chain seq x y z
N MET A 1 1.91 62.00 -11.58
CA MET A 1 0.90 62.29 -12.63
C MET A 1 1.60 63.10 -13.71
N PRO A 2 1.51 62.69 -14.99
CA PRO A 2 0.26 62.75 -15.76
C PRO A 2 -0.18 61.45 -16.45
N ALA A 3 -1.45 61.47 -16.87
CA ALA A 3 -2.23 60.56 -17.72
C ALA A 3 -1.66 60.54 -19.17
N SER A 4 -1.99 59.71 -20.18
CA SER A 4 -3.03 58.71 -20.50
C SER A 4 -2.64 58.16 -21.91
N VAL A 5 -2.72 56.84 -22.19
CA VAL A 5 -3.68 56.19 -23.14
C VAL A 5 -3.17 55.90 -24.59
N ILE A 6 -3.28 54.61 -24.96
CA ILE A 6 -3.59 53.96 -26.27
C ILE A 6 -2.48 53.55 -27.29
N GLU A 7 -2.44 52.22 -27.51
CA GLU A 7 -2.32 51.37 -28.74
C GLU A 7 -1.31 51.75 -29.85
N THR A 8 -0.53 50.85 -30.45
CA THR A 8 -0.93 49.65 -31.22
C THR A 8 0.38 48.94 -31.64
N MET A 9 0.46 47.61 -31.56
CA MET A 9 1.27 46.83 -32.52
C MET A 9 0.58 45.51 -32.89
N ASN A 10 0.20 45.48 -34.16
CA ASN A 10 -0.22 44.38 -35.02
C ASN A 10 0.70 43.15 -34.88
N GLY A 11 0.25 41.90 -35.00
CA GLY A 11 -1.07 41.33 -35.27
C GLY A 11 -0.99 39.79 -35.26
N PRO A 12 -2.11 39.06 -35.24
CA PRO A 12 -2.08 37.60 -35.34
C PRO A 12 -2.53 37.08 -36.71
N LEU A 13 -1.92 35.93 -37.04
CA LEU A 13 -2.15 35.06 -38.18
C LEU A 13 -3.63 34.66 -38.34
N LYS A 14 -4.07 34.65 -39.61
CA LYS A 14 -5.35 34.15 -40.08
C LYS A 14 -5.51 32.65 -39.74
N HIS A 15 -6.57 32.29 -39.03
CA HIS A 15 -7.11 30.93 -39.08
C HIS A 15 -8.63 30.94 -39.25
N ASN A 16 -9.05 30.12 -40.21
CA ASN A 16 -10.37 29.99 -40.80
C ASN A 16 -11.49 29.74 -39.77
N SER A 17 -12.53 30.55 -39.88
CA SER A 17 -13.83 30.40 -39.24
C SER A 17 -14.76 29.58 -40.13
N LYS A 18 -15.30 28.47 -39.61
CA LYS A 18 -16.62 27.99 -40.02
C LYS A 18 -17.47 27.71 -38.78
N ALA A 19 -18.44 28.60 -38.62
CA ALA A 19 -19.40 28.63 -37.55
C ALA A 19 -20.51 27.59 -37.75
N ARG A 20 -20.91 27.00 -36.61
CA ARG A 20 -22.30 26.77 -36.16
C ARG A 20 -23.35 26.38 -37.21
N ARG A 21 -23.80 25.13 -37.10
CA ARG A 21 -25.24 24.79 -36.98
C ARG A 21 -25.41 23.65 -35.97
N GLN A 22 -25.57 24.00 -34.70
CA GLN A 22 -26.33 23.18 -33.76
C GLN A 22 -27.80 23.63 -33.88
N GLN A 23 -28.72 22.69 -34.09
CA GLN A 23 -29.90 22.49 -33.24
C GLN A 23 -30.88 21.45 -33.84
N GLY A 24 -31.43 20.63 -32.93
CA GLY A 24 -32.50 19.65 -33.17
C GLY A 24 -31.95 18.27 -33.56
N LEU A 25 -31.86 17.28 -32.68
CA LEU A 25 -32.99 16.68 -31.99
C LEU A 25 -32.61 16.26 -30.56
N LYS A 26 -33.15 17.01 -29.59
CA LYS A 26 -33.49 16.49 -28.28
C LYS A 26 -34.58 15.42 -28.45
N GLY A 27 -34.49 14.34 -27.69
CA GLY A 27 -35.64 13.46 -27.44
C GLY A 27 -35.66 12.14 -28.21
N LEU A 28 -34.70 11.25 -27.97
CA LEU A 28 -34.87 9.82 -28.25
C LEU A 28 -34.65 9.07 -26.93
N SER A 29 -35.73 8.57 -26.35
CA SER A 29 -35.69 7.86 -25.07
C SER A 29 -34.86 6.57 -25.18
N SER A 30 -34.26 6.17 -24.06
CA SER A 30 -33.46 4.95 -23.90
C SER A 30 -34.16 3.66 -24.42
N LYS A 31 -35.51 3.68 -24.55
CA LYS A 31 -36.30 2.56 -25.09
C LYS A 31 -36.16 2.39 -26.62
N THR A 32 -35.85 3.43 -27.38
CA THR A 32 -35.74 3.35 -28.85
C THR A 32 -34.40 2.74 -29.28
N LEU A 33 -33.31 3.04 -28.56
CA LEU A 33 -32.01 2.40 -28.73
C LEU A 33 -32.06 0.89 -28.39
N TYR A 34 -32.85 0.52 -27.38
CA TYR A 34 -33.03 -0.89 -26.99
C TYR A 34 -33.79 -1.75 -28.02
N ARG A 35 -34.65 -1.15 -28.87
CA ARG A 35 -35.35 -1.88 -29.94
C ARG A 35 -34.50 -2.06 -31.20
N ALA A 36 -33.64 -1.10 -31.52
CA ALA A 36 -32.71 -1.20 -32.66
C ALA A 36 -31.64 -2.29 -32.45
N TRP A 37 -31.22 -2.52 -31.20
CA TRP A 37 -30.27 -3.60 -30.87
C TRP A 37 -30.90 -5.00 -30.95
N ARG A 38 -32.18 -5.15 -30.58
CA ARG A 38 -32.84 -6.47 -30.57
C ARG A 38 -33.28 -6.94 -31.97
N ALA A 39 -33.48 -6.03 -32.92
CA ALA A 39 -33.83 -6.37 -34.30
C ALA A 39 -32.65 -6.92 -35.12
N LYS A 40 -31.40 -6.68 -34.69
CA LYS A 40 -30.20 -7.18 -35.39
C LYS A 40 -29.81 -8.63 -35.02
N LEU A 41 -30.56 -9.29 -34.14
CA LEU A 41 -30.24 -10.60 -33.58
C LEU A 41 -31.11 -11.76 -34.09
N VAL A 42 -31.99 -11.56 -35.07
CA VAL A 42 -32.92 -12.63 -35.53
C VAL A 42 -32.73 -13.07 -36.99
N THR A 43 -31.80 -12.49 -37.74
CA THR A 43 -31.51 -12.97 -39.11
C THR A 43 -30.02 -13.13 -39.35
N ASP A 44 -29.44 -14.21 -38.82
CA ASP A 44 -28.52 -15.02 -39.62
C ASP A 44 -28.37 -16.41 -38.98
N ARG A 45 -29.13 -17.38 -39.51
CA ARG A 45 -28.90 -18.81 -39.24
C ARG A 45 -27.92 -19.31 -40.29
N ASN A 46 -26.93 -20.07 -39.82
CA ASN A 46 -25.96 -20.90 -40.54
C ASN A 46 -24.66 -20.22 -41.01
N ARG A 47 -23.62 -20.37 -40.18
CA ARG A 47 -22.33 -20.96 -40.63
C ARG A 47 -21.49 -21.48 -39.46
N SER A 48 -21.14 -22.76 -39.62
CA SER A 48 -20.14 -23.60 -38.97
C SER A 48 -19.07 -22.98 -38.04
N SER A 49 -18.94 -23.62 -36.87
CA SER A 49 -17.71 -23.90 -36.10
C SER A 49 -16.49 -22.99 -36.28
N ARG A 50 -16.37 -21.98 -35.42
CA ARG A 50 -15.07 -21.51 -34.90
C ARG A 50 -15.30 -20.92 -33.51
N ARG A 51 -14.64 -21.47 -32.48
CA ARG A 51 -14.59 -20.86 -31.16
C ARG A 51 -13.96 -19.48 -31.31
N VAL A 52 -14.77 -18.44 -31.31
CA VAL A 52 -14.30 -17.06 -31.10
C VAL A 52 -14.10 -16.92 -29.60
N GLN A 53 -12.85 -17.04 -29.15
CA GLN A 53 -12.47 -16.64 -27.80
C GLN A 53 -12.80 -15.16 -27.65
N THR A 54 -13.68 -14.82 -26.70
CA THR A 54 -14.10 -13.43 -26.51
C THR A 54 -12.95 -12.59 -25.93
N PRO A 55 -12.87 -11.28 -26.22
CA PRO A 55 -11.84 -10.38 -25.65
C PRO A 55 -11.81 -10.36 -24.11
N LEU A 56 -12.92 -10.73 -23.47
CA LEU A 56 -13.01 -10.92 -22.03
C LEU A 56 -12.19 -12.13 -21.55
N ASP A 57 -12.17 -13.23 -22.30
CA ASP A 57 -11.43 -14.44 -21.94
C ASP A 57 -9.92 -14.22 -22.02
N PHE A 58 -9.44 -13.49 -23.03
CA PHE A 58 -8.03 -13.15 -23.17
C PHE A 58 -7.53 -12.21 -22.07
N THR A 59 -8.34 -11.22 -21.67
CA THR A 59 -7.96 -10.31 -20.58
C THR A 59 -7.97 -11.01 -19.23
N ILE A 60 -8.92 -11.92 -18.98
CA ILE A 60 -8.93 -12.77 -17.77
C ILE A 60 -7.75 -13.74 -17.79
N LEU A 61 -7.47 -14.39 -18.92
CA LEU A 61 -6.34 -15.30 -19.07
C LEU A 61 -5.01 -14.58 -18.88
N HIS A 62 -4.81 -13.43 -19.53
CA HIS A 62 -3.60 -12.62 -19.39
C HIS A 62 -3.40 -12.12 -17.95
N LYS A 63 -4.48 -11.70 -17.26
CA LYS A 63 -4.41 -11.37 -15.84
C LYS A 63 -4.03 -12.57 -14.98
N LYS A 64 -4.59 -13.76 -15.26
CA LYS A 64 -4.22 -15.00 -14.57
C LYS A 64 -2.76 -15.37 -14.81
N THR A 65 -2.28 -15.31 -16.06
CA THR A 65 -0.88 -15.61 -16.43
C THR A 65 0.08 -14.62 -15.78
N ARG A 66 -0.24 -13.33 -15.77
CA ARG A 66 0.57 -12.30 -15.10
C ARG A 66 0.61 -12.49 -13.59
N THR A 67 -0.52 -12.86 -12.98
CA THR A 67 -0.60 -13.14 -11.54
C THR A 67 0.22 -14.38 -11.20
N ALA A 68 0.10 -15.46 -11.98
CA ALA A 68 0.90 -16.66 -11.80
C ALA A 68 2.40 -16.38 -11.95
N GLN A 69 2.81 -15.62 -12.97
CA GLN A 69 4.20 -15.20 -13.16
C GLN A 69 4.73 -14.35 -12.00
N LEU A 70 3.90 -13.46 -11.44
CA LEU A 70 4.27 -12.69 -10.25
C LEU A 70 4.38 -13.59 -9.02
N CYS A 71 3.44 -14.52 -8.81
CA CYS A 71 3.53 -15.50 -7.73
C CYS A 71 4.80 -16.35 -7.83
N PHE A 72 5.17 -16.82 -9.02
CA PHE A 72 6.42 -17.56 -9.25
C PHE A 72 7.68 -16.73 -9.00
N LYS A 73 7.63 -15.41 -9.20
CA LYS A 73 8.76 -14.52 -8.88
C LYS A 73 8.86 -14.20 -7.40
N LEU A 74 7.71 -14.08 -6.74
CA LEU A 74 7.59 -13.69 -5.33
C LEU A 74 7.79 -14.84 -4.35
N LEU A 75 7.46 -16.06 -4.76
CA LEU A 75 7.71 -17.27 -3.96
C LEU A 75 9.07 -17.84 -4.32
N GLU A 76 9.71 -18.54 -3.39
CA GLU A 76 10.84 -19.39 -3.75
C GLU A 76 10.42 -20.52 -4.70
N ALA A 77 11.39 -21.10 -5.43
CA ALA A 77 11.12 -22.17 -6.39
C ALA A 77 10.47 -23.41 -5.74
N GLU A 78 10.81 -23.71 -4.48
CA GLU A 78 10.26 -24.81 -3.68
C GLU A 78 9.84 -24.31 -2.28
N PRO A 79 8.75 -23.51 -2.18
CA PRO A 79 8.46 -22.72 -0.99
C PRO A 79 8.16 -23.58 0.25
N LEU A 80 7.65 -24.80 0.06
CA LEU A 80 7.45 -25.77 1.14
C LEU A 80 8.78 -26.34 1.67
N GLN A 81 9.73 -26.59 0.78
CA GLN A 81 11.05 -27.09 1.17
C GLN A 81 11.84 -25.97 1.87
N THR A 82 11.80 -24.75 1.34
CA THR A 82 12.37 -23.55 1.97
C THR A 82 11.78 -23.31 3.35
N PHE A 83 10.46 -23.44 3.49
CA PHE A 83 9.79 -23.34 4.78
C PHE A 83 10.33 -24.37 5.77
N ASN A 84 10.34 -25.66 5.40
CA ASN A 84 10.82 -26.73 6.28
C ASN A 84 12.28 -26.56 6.69
N ASN A 85 13.14 -26.10 5.76
CA ASN A 85 14.56 -25.91 6.03
C ASN A 85 14.84 -24.73 6.97
N ASN A 86 14.00 -23.69 6.95
CA ASN A 86 14.20 -22.46 7.72
C ASN A 86 13.30 -22.33 8.95
N TYR A 87 12.31 -23.22 9.10
CA TYR A 87 11.26 -23.09 10.11
C TYR A 87 11.81 -22.94 11.53
N GLU A 88 12.66 -23.85 11.99
CA GLU A 88 13.17 -23.84 13.37
C GLU A 88 13.97 -22.56 13.67
N LYS A 89 14.83 -22.16 12.74
CA LYS A 89 15.63 -20.93 12.87
C LYS A 89 14.73 -19.70 12.93
N VAL A 90 13.78 -19.58 12.00
CA VAL A 90 12.91 -18.40 11.92
C VAL A 90 11.89 -18.38 13.06
N LYS A 91 11.46 -19.53 13.54
CA LYS A 91 10.68 -19.63 14.78
C LYS A 91 11.50 -19.11 15.97
N ALA A 92 12.75 -19.53 16.11
CA ALA A 92 13.64 -19.04 17.17
C ALA A 92 13.89 -17.53 17.06
N ASP A 93 14.15 -17.02 15.86
CA ASP A 93 14.30 -15.59 15.56
C ASP A 93 13.03 -14.80 15.91
N TRP A 94 11.85 -15.34 15.58
CA TRP A 94 10.57 -14.73 15.90
C TRP A 94 10.29 -14.71 17.41
N ASP A 95 10.57 -15.82 18.10
CA ASP A 95 10.41 -15.93 19.56
C ASP A 95 11.36 -14.96 20.26
N TRP A 96 12.63 -14.89 19.85
CA TRP A 96 13.61 -13.92 20.36
C TRP A 96 13.14 -12.48 20.15
N LEU A 97 12.68 -12.15 18.95
CA LEU A 97 12.22 -10.80 18.61
C LEU A 97 11.01 -10.42 19.46
N LYS A 98 10.06 -11.36 19.64
CA LYS A 98 8.92 -11.15 20.52
C LYS A 98 9.36 -10.94 21.97
N ASP A 99 10.25 -11.77 22.49
CA ASP A 99 10.70 -11.67 23.88
C ASP A 99 11.37 -10.32 24.17
N LYS A 100 12.13 -9.78 23.20
CA LYS A 100 12.81 -8.48 23.34
C LYS A 100 11.90 -7.27 23.16
N THR A 101 10.74 -7.43 22.51
CA THR A 101 9.87 -6.31 22.11
C THR A 101 8.46 -6.43 22.70
N ASN A 102 8.18 -7.44 23.51
CA ASN A 102 6.89 -7.60 24.15
C ASN A 102 6.84 -6.74 25.41
N ILE A 103 5.73 -6.01 25.57
CA ILE A 103 5.58 -5.04 26.64
C ILE A 103 4.29 -5.37 27.40
N PRO A 104 4.36 -6.28 28.38
CA PRO A 104 3.18 -6.62 29.17
C PRO A 104 2.77 -5.44 30.06
N ASN A 105 1.46 -5.28 30.22
CA ASN A 105 0.84 -4.34 31.16
C ASN A 105 1.23 -2.88 30.95
N VAL A 106 1.33 -2.42 29.70
CA VAL A 106 1.49 -0.98 29.41
C VAL A 106 0.18 -0.26 29.66
N THR A 107 0.23 0.74 30.54
CA THR A 107 -0.92 1.61 30.85
C THR A 107 -0.82 2.98 30.21
N SER A 108 0.35 3.35 29.67
CA SER A 108 0.59 4.66 29.06
C SER A 108 1.44 4.61 27.81
N SER A 109 1.13 5.48 26.84
CA SER A 109 1.89 5.64 25.60
C SER A 109 3.28 6.24 25.81
N SER A 110 3.54 6.85 26.97
CA SER A 110 4.85 7.41 27.34
C SER A 110 5.77 6.40 28.06
N ASP A 111 5.39 5.13 28.14
CA ASP A 111 6.21 4.10 28.77
C ASP A 111 7.54 3.90 28.01
N HIS A 112 8.67 4.07 28.70
CA HIS A 112 10.01 3.96 28.10
C HIS A 112 10.26 2.60 27.40
N ARG A 113 9.57 1.54 27.84
CA ARG A 113 9.70 0.20 27.22
C ARG A 113 9.21 0.18 25.77
N ILE A 114 8.31 1.08 25.40
CA ILE A 114 7.84 1.27 24.01
C ILE A 114 9.00 1.74 23.14
N VAL A 115 9.72 2.78 23.61
CA VAL A 115 10.89 3.32 22.94
C VAL A 115 12.00 2.27 22.82
N CYS A 116 12.27 1.52 23.90
CA CYS A 116 13.24 0.43 23.87
C CYS A 116 12.87 -0.66 22.84
N SER A 117 11.59 -0.99 22.72
CA SER A 117 11.12 -1.99 21.76
C SER A 117 11.29 -1.53 20.31
N PHE A 118 11.02 -0.25 20.01
CA PHE A 118 11.31 0.31 18.69
C PHE A 118 12.81 0.24 18.35
N LYS A 119 13.68 0.61 19.30
CA LYS A 119 15.13 0.53 19.11
C LYS A 119 15.62 -0.88 18.77
N VAL A 120 15.09 -1.90 19.45
CA VAL A 120 15.43 -3.31 19.14
C VAL A 120 15.02 -3.67 17.72
N ILE A 121 13.82 -3.27 17.30
CA ILE A 121 13.30 -3.53 15.95
C ILE A 121 14.15 -2.81 14.90
N ASP A 122 14.49 -1.55 15.14
CA ASP A 122 15.31 -0.75 14.22
C ASP A 122 16.71 -1.28 14.06
N LEU A 123 17.31 -1.76 15.15
CA LEU A 123 18.62 -2.40 15.09
C LEU A 123 18.58 -3.57 14.11
N VAL A 124 17.55 -4.42 14.20
CA VAL A 124 17.39 -5.55 13.28
C VAL A 124 17.17 -5.10 11.83
N ILE A 125 16.33 -4.07 11.61
CA ILE A 125 16.03 -3.55 10.26
C ILE A 125 17.27 -2.91 9.62
N GLY A 126 18.02 -2.11 10.36
CA GLY A 126 19.18 -1.36 9.88
C GLY A 126 20.49 -2.15 9.85
N GLU A 127 20.58 -3.26 10.58
CA GLU A 127 21.82 -4.04 10.68
C GLU A 127 22.11 -4.79 9.37
N ALA A 128 23.27 -4.51 8.79
CA ALA A 128 23.72 -5.10 7.52
C ALA A 128 23.85 -6.63 7.58
N GLN A 129 24.16 -7.19 8.76
CA GLN A 129 24.34 -8.62 8.98
C GLN A 129 23.05 -9.37 9.31
N SER A 130 21.94 -8.66 9.59
CA SER A 130 20.64 -9.29 9.81
C SER A 130 20.21 -10.07 8.59
N SER A 131 19.80 -11.32 8.80
CA SER A 131 19.25 -12.13 7.72
C SER A 131 17.99 -11.48 7.14
N THR A 132 17.76 -11.65 5.83
CA THR A 132 16.58 -11.13 5.13
C THR A 132 15.28 -11.54 5.83
N LEU A 133 15.20 -12.81 6.28
CA LEU A 133 14.03 -13.35 6.99
C LEU A 133 13.80 -12.67 8.34
N LEU A 134 14.86 -12.45 9.11
CA LEU A 134 14.78 -11.74 10.39
C LEU A 134 14.34 -10.28 10.19
N ARG A 135 14.81 -9.59 9.14
CA ARG A 135 14.33 -8.24 8.80
C ARG A 135 12.83 -8.22 8.47
N ARG A 136 12.34 -9.20 7.72
CA ARG A 136 10.89 -9.32 7.42
C ARG A 136 10.07 -9.53 8.67
N LEU A 137 10.55 -10.38 9.59
CA LEU A 137 9.92 -10.55 10.90
C LEU A 137 9.93 -9.25 11.72
N ALA A 138 11.03 -8.49 11.68
CA ALA A 138 11.12 -7.17 12.33
C ALA A 138 10.09 -6.19 11.78
N TYR A 139 9.88 -6.15 10.46
CA TYR A 139 8.82 -5.36 9.83
C TYR A 139 7.42 -5.78 10.28
N VAL A 140 7.15 -7.09 10.39
CA VAL A 140 5.88 -7.59 10.93
C VAL A 140 5.70 -7.15 12.38
N ARG A 141 6.75 -7.26 13.20
CA ARG A 141 6.72 -6.85 14.60
C ARG A 141 6.58 -5.35 14.79
N LEU A 142 7.18 -4.54 13.92
CA LEU A 142 7.01 -3.08 13.87
C LEU A 142 5.53 -2.72 13.75
N MET A 143 4.83 -3.38 12.83
CA MET A 143 3.40 -3.13 12.63
C MET A 143 2.54 -3.58 13.81
N ASP A 144 2.91 -4.68 14.47
CA ASP A 144 2.24 -5.12 15.70
C ASP A 144 2.42 -4.10 16.83
N LEU A 145 3.65 -3.58 17.00
CA LEU A 145 3.95 -2.59 18.02
C LEU A 145 3.24 -1.25 17.75
N LEU A 146 3.23 -0.78 16.51
CA LEU A 146 2.49 0.43 16.11
C LEU A 146 0.99 0.28 16.36
N SER A 147 0.40 -0.86 15.98
CA SER A 147 -1.03 -1.12 16.18
C SER A 147 -1.38 -1.16 17.67
N PHE A 148 -0.56 -1.85 18.48
CA PHE A 148 -0.71 -1.86 19.93
C PHE A 148 -0.60 -0.46 20.54
N LEU A 149 0.37 0.34 20.09
CA LEU A 149 0.53 1.71 20.58
C LEU A 149 -0.67 2.60 20.22
N GLU A 150 -1.21 2.45 19.01
CA GLU A 150 -2.44 3.13 18.61
C GLU A 150 -3.64 2.80 19.51
N GLU A 151 -3.73 1.54 19.99
CA GLU A 151 -4.75 1.10 20.95
C GLU A 151 -4.54 1.74 22.33
N VAL A 152 -3.30 1.79 22.83
CA VAL A 152 -2.94 2.45 24.08
C VAL A 152 -3.29 3.95 24.03
N ILE A 153 -2.92 4.63 22.95
CA ILE A 153 -3.24 6.06 22.71
C ILE A 153 -4.76 6.26 22.63
N SER A 154 -5.46 5.35 21.93
CA SER A 154 -6.93 5.37 21.85
C SER A 154 -7.57 5.30 23.23
N PHE A 155 -7.04 4.42 24.09
CA PHE A 155 -7.50 4.27 25.47
C PHE A 155 -7.23 5.52 26.30
N GLU A 156 -6.02 6.09 26.24
CA GLU A 156 -5.68 7.34 26.93
C GLU A 156 -6.61 8.49 26.54
N ARG A 157 -6.86 8.66 25.22
CA ARG A 157 -7.80 9.66 24.70
C ARG A 157 -9.23 9.44 25.16
N LYS A 158 -9.69 8.20 25.25
CA LYS A 158 -11.04 7.87 25.75
C LYS A 158 -11.17 8.12 27.25
N SER A 159 -10.10 7.89 28.01
CA SER A 159 -10.03 8.13 29.45
C SER A 159 -9.82 9.59 29.85
N GLY A 160 -9.64 10.49 28.89
CA GLY A 160 -9.37 11.92 29.15
C GLY A 160 -7.93 12.22 29.58
N ARG A 161 -7.03 11.22 29.57
CA ARG A 161 -5.60 11.39 29.91
C ARG A 161 -4.77 12.07 28.82
N MET A 162 -5.33 12.24 27.63
CA MET A 162 -4.67 12.90 26.50
C MET A 162 -5.64 13.86 25.81
N ILE A 163 -5.17 15.09 25.58
CA ILE A 163 -5.94 16.12 24.88
C ILE A 163 -6.10 15.72 23.41
N ARG A 164 -7.33 15.82 22.89
CA ARG A 164 -7.60 15.58 21.47
C ARG A 164 -7.28 16.83 20.67
N GLU A 165 -6.27 16.72 19.82
CA GLU A 165 -6.01 17.71 18.79
C GLU A 165 -6.78 17.34 17.51
N ARG A 166 -7.40 18.34 16.86
CA ARG A 166 -8.11 18.13 15.59
C ARG A 166 -7.10 17.72 14.51
N TYR A 167 -7.46 16.73 13.69
CA TYR A 167 -6.65 16.22 12.57
C TYR A 167 -5.39 15.44 12.94
N TYR A 168 -5.10 15.24 14.23
CA TYR A 168 -3.94 14.49 14.69
C TYR A 168 -4.36 13.08 15.16
N THR A 169 -4.06 12.08 14.34
CA THR A 169 -4.57 10.70 14.52
C THR A 169 -3.74 9.91 15.53
N ASN A 170 -4.26 8.77 16.01
CA ASN A 170 -3.47 7.89 16.87
C ASN A 170 -2.22 7.37 16.16
N ALA A 171 -2.33 7.06 14.86
CA ALA A 171 -1.20 6.69 14.01
C ALA A 171 -0.15 7.80 13.92
N SER A 172 -0.58 9.06 13.82
CA SER A 172 0.33 10.22 13.84
C SER A 172 1.11 10.29 15.15
N ILE A 173 0.44 10.13 16.30
CA ILE A 173 1.11 10.10 17.61
C ILE A 173 2.06 8.90 17.72
N ALA A 174 1.62 7.71 17.30
CA ALA A 174 2.44 6.51 17.34
C ALA A 174 3.72 6.66 16.50
N LEU A 175 3.61 7.28 15.33
CA LEU A 175 4.76 7.61 14.48
C LEU A 175 5.70 8.63 15.15
N ASP A 176 5.15 9.63 15.84
CA ASP A 176 5.97 10.63 16.54
C ASP A 176 6.71 10.00 17.74
N ILE A 177 6.06 9.08 18.48
CA ILE A 177 6.74 8.27 19.52
C ILE A 177 7.81 7.37 18.90
N TYR A 178 7.56 6.81 17.73
CA TYR A 178 8.58 6.04 17.01
C TYR A 178 9.76 6.92 16.57
N MET A 179 9.52 8.17 16.18
CA MET A 179 10.59 9.14 15.91
C MET A 179 11.44 9.45 17.15
N THR A 180 10.86 9.51 18.35
CA THR A 180 11.65 9.72 19.58
C THR A 180 12.55 8.54 19.94
N ALA A 181 12.32 7.36 19.35
CA ALA A 181 13.20 6.21 19.48
C ALA A 181 14.47 6.30 18.63
N GLN A 182 14.54 7.24 17.68
CA GLN A 182 15.66 7.39 16.77
C GLN A 182 16.78 8.22 17.40
N GLU A 183 18.03 7.85 17.12
CA GLU A 183 19.21 8.54 17.68
C GLU A 183 19.57 9.80 16.91
N ASP A 184 19.33 9.82 15.60
CA ASP A 184 19.58 10.97 14.74
C ASP A 184 18.30 11.78 14.48
N LEU A 185 18.19 12.93 15.13
CA LEU A 185 17.10 13.90 14.96
C LEU A 185 17.54 15.15 14.17
N SER A 186 18.70 15.11 13.50
CA SER A 186 19.27 16.26 12.80
C SER A 186 18.37 16.80 11.69
N ASN A 187 17.62 15.91 11.02
CA ASN A 187 16.61 16.28 10.02
C ASN A 187 15.29 15.52 10.27
N PRO A 188 14.34 16.11 11.01
CA PRO A 188 13.12 15.42 11.41
C PRO A 188 12.19 15.10 10.23
N ASP A 189 12.20 15.89 9.16
CA ASP A 189 11.36 15.65 7.98
C ASP A 189 11.86 14.45 7.16
N VAL A 190 13.18 14.34 7.01
CA VAL A 190 13.82 13.18 6.36
C VAL A 190 13.59 11.93 7.18
N LEU A 191 13.82 11.99 8.49
CA LEU A 191 13.57 10.89 9.40
C LEU A 191 12.12 10.42 9.33
N ARG A 192 11.16 11.36 9.39
CA ARG A 192 9.74 11.04 9.30
C ARG A 192 9.41 10.30 8.01
N ARG A 193 9.98 10.72 6.88
CA ARG A 193 9.78 10.05 5.58
C ARG A 193 10.33 8.62 5.61
N GLU A 194 11.53 8.43 6.15
CA GLU A 194 12.13 7.09 6.28
C GLU A 194 11.28 6.16 7.15
N LEU A 195 10.79 6.64 8.30
CA LEU A 195 9.93 5.83 9.16
C LEU A 195 8.57 5.52 8.51
N GLN A 196 8.04 6.43 7.68
CA GLN A 196 6.85 6.18 6.86
C GLN A 196 7.10 5.11 5.81
N GLU A 197 8.25 5.12 5.14
CA GLU A 197 8.66 4.10 4.18
C GLU A 197 8.78 2.73 4.87
N ARG A 198 9.46 2.66 6.03
CA ARG A 198 9.52 1.44 6.86
C ARG A 198 8.13 0.94 7.26
N THR A 199 7.24 1.85 7.63
CA THR A 199 5.85 1.52 7.97
C THR A 199 5.10 0.97 6.75
N GLN A 200 5.37 1.50 5.55
CA GLN A 200 4.74 1.03 4.32
C GLN A 200 5.21 -0.39 3.96
N VAL A 201 6.52 -0.65 4.02
CA VAL A 201 7.11 -1.99 3.86
C VAL A 201 6.54 -2.96 4.90
N GLY A 202 6.45 -2.51 6.16
CA GLY A 202 5.83 -3.26 7.25
C GLY A 202 4.39 -3.67 6.96
N LYS A 203 3.56 -2.76 6.42
CA LYS A 203 2.17 -3.07 6.04
C LYS A 203 2.09 -4.15 4.98
N TRP A 204 2.98 -4.14 4.00
CA TRP A 204 3.04 -5.19 2.98
C TRP A 204 3.35 -6.54 3.61
N TRP A 205 4.43 -6.63 4.39
CA TRP A 205 4.80 -7.87 5.07
C TRP A 205 3.72 -8.37 6.04
N LYS A 206 3.09 -7.46 6.79
CA LYS A 206 1.99 -7.81 7.70
C LYS A 206 0.77 -8.35 6.95
N THR A 207 0.49 -7.81 5.77
CA THR A 207 -0.61 -8.27 4.92
C THR A 207 -0.34 -9.67 4.38
N LEU A 208 0.88 -9.91 3.88
CA LEU A 208 1.29 -11.21 3.35
C LEU A 208 1.37 -12.30 4.43
N SER A 209 1.72 -11.91 5.66
CA SER A 209 1.82 -12.80 6.82
C SER A 209 0.57 -12.83 7.70
N LYS A 210 -0.57 -12.30 7.22
CA LYS A 210 -1.78 -12.15 8.03
C LYS A 210 -2.23 -13.45 8.76
N PRO A 211 -2.20 -14.65 8.14
CA PRO A 211 -2.52 -15.89 8.84
C PRO A 211 -1.46 -16.31 9.88
N SER A 212 -0.18 -16.01 9.62
CA SER A 212 0.93 -16.30 10.53
C SER A 212 2.17 -15.50 10.12
N PRO A 213 2.89 -14.86 11.07
CA PRO A 213 4.18 -14.21 10.83
C PRO A 213 5.19 -15.09 10.10
N LEU A 214 5.13 -16.41 10.31
CA LEU A 214 6.06 -17.37 9.69
C LEU A 214 5.83 -17.53 8.19
N LEU A 215 4.71 -17.07 7.63
CA LEU A 215 4.50 -17.13 6.18
C LEU A 215 5.46 -16.22 5.39
N VAL A 216 6.17 -15.30 6.04
CA VAL A 216 7.26 -14.52 5.40
C VAL A 216 8.37 -15.42 4.83
N LEU A 217 8.48 -16.66 5.32
CA LEU A 217 9.42 -17.70 4.88
C LEU A 217 9.21 -18.17 3.44
N MET A 218 7.97 -18.08 2.95
CA MET A 218 7.62 -18.63 1.64
C MET A 218 8.02 -17.69 0.49
N TYR A 219 8.38 -16.45 0.81
CA TYR A 219 8.69 -15.41 -0.17
C TYR A 219 10.19 -15.39 -0.50
N SER A 220 10.51 -15.25 -1.78
CA SER A 220 11.88 -15.10 -2.27
C SER A 220 12.45 -13.73 -1.92
N GLU A 221 13.77 -13.55 -1.96
CA GLU A 221 14.42 -12.23 -1.78
C GLU A 221 13.98 -11.20 -2.83
N ALA A 222 13.54 -11.65 -4.02
CA ALA A 222 12.98 -10.76 -5.02
C ALA A 222 11.72 -10.02 -4.53
N ALA A 223 11.00 -10.58 -3.56
CA ALA A 223 9.85 -9.93 -2.94
C ALA A 223 10.25 -8.64 -2.20
N ASP A 224 11.46 -8.56 -1.64
CA ASP A 224 11.94 -7.35 -0.96
C ASP A 224 12.14 -6.19 -1.94
N SER A 225 12.49 -6.47 -3.20
CA SER A 225 12.67 -5.43 -4.23
C SER A 225 11.38 -4.78 -4.74
N ILE A 226 10.24 -5.42 -4.46
CA ILE A 226 8.91 -4.99 -4.89
C ILE A 226 8.21 -4.18 -3.79
N MET A 227 8.59 -4.41 -2.53
CA MET A 227 8.02 -3.77 -1.36
C MET A 227 8.76 -2.50 -1.00
#